data_AF-A0A4V1TTB7-F1
#
_entry.id   AF-A0A4V1TTB7-F1
#
_cell.length_a   1.000
_cell.length_b   1.000
_cell.length_c   1.000
_cell.angle_alpha   90.00
_cell.angle_beta   90.00
_cell.angle_gamma   90.00
#
_symmetry.space_group_name_H-M   'P 1'
#
loop_
_entity.id
_entity.type
_entity.pdbx_description
1 polymer ?
#
loop_
_entity_poly.entity_id
_entity_poly.type
_entity_poly.pdbx_seq_one_letter_code
_entity_poly.pdbx_strand_id
1 'polypeptide(L)'
;MTALALRPAPRPIDIALLASVFVVAACGLLYELAAGALASYVLGDSVLQFSTIIGTYLFAMGVGSWLSRYFERQLPAHFLRIELLVALIGGALPAVLFIANAYVPGAFR
;
A
#
# COMPACT_ATOMS: atom_id res chain seq x y z
N MET A 1 19.81 -17.62 -37.89
CA MET A 1 20.07 -16.16 -37.93
C MET A 1 18.73 -15.43 -38.01
N THR A 2 17.96 -15.40 -36.92
CA THR A 2 16.66 -14.72 -36.86
C THR A 2 16.59 -13.93 -35.56
N ALA A 3 16.68 -12.61 -35.71
CA ALA A 3 16.27 -11.54 -34.81
C ALA A 3 16.63 -11.70 -33.31
N LEU A 4 17.78 -11.15 -32.91
CA LEU A 4 17.99 -10.66 -31.56
C LEU A 4 16.97 -9.53 -31.33
N ALA A 5 15.81 -9.85 -30.74
CA ALA A 5 14.82 -8.87 -30.35
C ALA A 5 15.45 -7.91 -29.33
N LEU A 6 15.87 -6.73 -29.80
CA LEU A 6 16.25 -5.60 -28.95
C LEU A 6 15.06 -5.29 -28.06
N ARG A 7 15.07 -5.81 -26.83
CA ARG A 7 14.11 -5.42 -25.80
C ARG A 7 14.23 -3.90 -25.65
N PRO A 8 13.17 -3.12 -25.85
CA PRO A 8 13.20 -1.70 -25.56
C PRO A 8 13.69 -1.50 -24.14
N ALA A 9 14.66 -0.61 -23.93
CA ALA A 9 15.09 -0.25 -22.58
C ALA A 9 13.86 0.25 -21.80
N PRO A 10 13.70 -0.13 -20.51
CA PRO A 10 12.61 0.36 -19.68
C PRO A 10 12.63 1.89 -19.71
N ARG A 11 11.47 2.51 -19.90
CA ARG A 11 11.41 3.96 -19.92
C ARG A 11 11.69 4.46 -18.51
N PRO A 12 12.40 5.58 -18.32
CA PRO A 12 12.71 6.11 -16.99
C PRO A 12 11.45 6.33 -16.13
N ILE A 13 10.30 6.60 -16.76
CA ILE A 13 9.02 6.74 -16.08
C ILE A 13 8.52 5.42 -15.45
N ASP A 14 8.74 4.28 -16.10
CA ASP A 14 8.29 2.98 -15.58
C ASP A 14 9.07 2.61 -14.31
N ILE A 15 10.37 2.92 -14.31
CA ILE A 15 11.25 2.72 -13.15
C ILE A 15 10.84 3.66 -12.01
N ALA A 16 10.52 4.92 -12.31
CA ALA A 16 10.06 5.87 -11.31
C ALA A 16 8.74 5.44 -10.65
N LEU A 17 7.80 4.90 -11.43
CA LEU A 17 6.52 4.39 -10.89
C LEU A 17 6.74 3.17 -9.99
N LEU A 18 7.55 2.19 -10.43
CA LEU A 18 7.89 1.04 -9.59
C LEU A 18 8.59 1.45 -8.29
N ALA A 19 9.52 2.41 -8.36
CA ALA A 19 10.19 2.96 -7.19
C ALA A 19 9.20 3.67 -6.26
N SER A 20 8.29 4.48 -6.79
CA SER A 20 7.28 5.17 -5.99
C SER A 20 6.37 4.18 -5.25
N VAL A 21 5.85 3.15 -5.92
CA VAL A 21 5.01 2.13 -5.26
C VAL A 21 5.79 1.34 -4.24
N PHE A 22 7.06 1.02 -4.53
CA PHE A 22 7.91 0.34 -3.56
C PHE A 22 8.07 1.17 -2.28
N VAL A 23 8.33 2.48 -2.41
CA VAL A 23 8.47 3.39 -1.27
C VAL A 23 7.15 3.57 -0.52
N VAL A 24 6.04 3.82 -1.22
CA VAL A 24 4.71 3.94 -0.61
C VAL A 24 4.34 2.63 0.11
N ALA A 25 4.66 1.49 -0.48
CA ALA A 25 4.38 0.20 0.13
C ALA A 25 5.25 -0.04 1.39
N ALA A 26 6.56 0.20 1.29
CA ALA A 26 7.46 0.09 2.44
C ALA A 26 7.01 1.02 3.59
N CYS A 27 6.59 2.24 3.27
CA CYS A 27 6.11 3.20 4.26
C CYS A 27 4.79 2.77 4.90
N GLY A 28 3.83 2.29 4.10
CA GLY A 28 2.56 1.76 4.61
C GLY A 28 2.76 0.53 5.51
N LEU A 29 3.62 -0.40 5.11
CA LEU A 29 4.02 -1.54 5.94
C LEU A 29 4.62 -1.06 7.27
N LEU A 30 5.47 -0.02 7.24
CA LEU A 30 6.07 0.56 8.44
C LEU A 30 5.01 1.17 9.38
N TYR A 31 4.02 1.87 8.83
CA TYR A 31 2.91 2.46 9.58
C TYR A 31 2.10 1.39 10.32
N GLU A 32 1.70 0.34 9.61
CA GLU A 32 0.95 -0.79 10.19
C GLU A 32 1.80 -1.56 11.21
N LEU A 33 3.11 -1.73 10.97
CA LEU A 33 4.04 -2.34 11.91
C LEU A 33 4.15 -1.51 13.21
N ALA A 34 4.23 -0.18 13.09
CA ALA A 34 4.30 0.72 14.24
C ALA A 34 2.99 0.70 15.03
N ALA A 35 1.84 0.74 14.35
CA ALA A 35 0.52 0.62 14.99
C ALA A 35 0.34 -0.74 15.68
N GLY A 36 0.73 -1.83 15.01
CA GLY A 36 0.72 -3.18 15.56
C GLY A 36 1.66 -3.35 16.76
N ALA A 37 2.86 -2.75 16.72
CA ALA A 37 3.80 -2.73 17.85
C ALA A 37 3.17 -2.04 19.07
N LEU A 38 2.62 -0.84 18.87
CA LEU A 38 1.98 -0.07 19.93
C LEU A 38 0.77 -0.81 20.51
N ALA A 39 -0.09 -1.38 19.67
CA ALA A 39 -1.23 -2.19 20.12
C ALA A 39 -0.79 -3.45 20.87
N SER A 40 0.24 -4.14 20.39
CA SER A 40 0.76 -5.37 20.99
C SER A 40 1.45 -5.12 22.33
N TYR A 41 2.11 -3.98 22.51
CA TYR A 41 2.63 -3.58 23.83
C TYR A 41 1.52 -3.34 24.86
N VAL A 42 0.30 -3.00 24.41
CA VAL A 42 -0.86 -2.79 25.27
C VAL A 42 -1.68 -4.08 25.47
N LEU A 43 -1.84 -4.93 24.44
CA LEU A 43 -2.71 -6.12 24.44
C LEU A 43 -1.98 -7.46 24.65
N GLY A 44 -0.65 -7.52 24.53
CA GLY A 44 0.18 -8.66 24.96
C GLY A 44 0.42 -9.79 23.94
N ASP A 45 -0.28 -9.85 22.81
CA ASP A 45 -0.07 -10.88 21.77
C ASP A 45 0.44 -10.29 20.44
N SER A 46 1.76 -10.09 20.35
CA SER A 46 2.41 -9.44 19.21
C SER A 46 2.58 -10.36 18.01
N VAL A 47 2.74 -11.67 18.22
CA VAL A 47 3.16 -12.58 17.16
C VAL A 47 2.04 -12.76 16.12
N LEU A 48 0.79 -12.93 16.56
CA LEU A 48 -0.33 -13.16 15.65
C LEU A 48 -0.73 -11.87 14.94
N GLN A 49 -0.70 -10.72 15.62
CA GLN A 49 -0.96 -9.41 15.01
C GLN A 49 0.08 -9.08 13.93
N PHE A 50 1.37 -9.14 14.26
CA PHE A 50 2.43 -8.87 13.29
C PHE A 50 2.39 -9.84 12.12
N SER A 51 2.23 -11.15 12.38
CA SER A 51 2.22 -12.16 11.30
C SER A 51 1.03 -11.98 10.37
N THR A 52 -0.14 -11.61 10.91
CA THR A 52 -1.34 -11.36 10.10
C THR A 52 -1.19 -10.07 9.29
N ILE A 53 -0.67 -9.00 9.88
CA ILE A 53 -0.42 -7.73 9.19
C ILE A 53 0.56 -7.95 8.03
N ILE A 54 1.73 -8.51 8.30
CA ILE A 54 2.75 -8.73 7.27
C ILE A 54 2.28 -9.75 6.23
N GLY A 55 1.63 -10.83 6.66
CA GLY A 55 1.08 -11.85 5.75
C GLY A 55 0.02 -11.30 4.80
N THR A 56 -0.95 -10.52 5.30
CA THR A 56 -1.97 -9.87 4.46
C THR A 56 -1.38 -8.80 3.55
N TYR A 57 -0.39 -8.04 4.04
CA TYR A 57 0.31 -7.03 3.25
C TYR A 57 1.07 -7.63 2.06
N LEU A 58 1.85 -8.68 2.31
CA LEU A 58 2.58 -9.42 1.27
C LEU A 58 1.63 -10.13 0.31
N PHE A 59 0.52 -10.68 0.82
CA PHE A 59 -0.52 -11.29 -0.02
C PHE A 59 -1.14 -10.26 -0.97
N ALA A 60 -1.51 -9.07 -0.47
CA ALA A 60 -2.04 -7.99 -1.28
C ALA A 60 -1.03 -7.50 -2.34
N MET A 61 0.26 -7.38 -2.00
CA MET A 61 1.30 -7.07 -2.99
C MET A 61 1.45 -8.18 -4.04
N GLY A 62 1.34 -9.45 -3.65
CA GLY A 62 1.33 -10.59 -4.57
C GLY A 62 0.16 -10.51 -5.57
N VAL A 63 -1.06 -10.29 -5.06
CA VAL A 63 -2.27 -10.11 -5.88
C VAL A 63 -2.14 -8.90 -6.80
N GLY A 64 -1.62 -7.77 -6.32
CA GLY A 64 -1.35 -6.57 -7.12
C GLY A 64 -0.39 -6.83 -8.28
N SER A 65 0.70 -7.57 -8.03
CA SER A 65 1.67 -7.93 -9.07
C SER A 65 1.09 -8.88 -10.13
N TRP A 66 0.17 -9.77 -9.74
CA TRP A 66 -0.52 -10.67 -10.65
C TRP A 66 -1.52 -9.90 -11.52
N LEU A 67 -2.33 -9.05 -10.89
CA LEU A 67 -3.34 -8.24 -11.57
C LEU A 67 -2.71 -7.21 -12.52
N SER A 68 -1.52 -6.69 -12.20
CA SER A 68 -0.76 -5.77 -13.07
C SER A 68 -0.47 -6.35 -14.46
N ARG A 69 -0.47 -7.68 -14.63
CA ARG A 69 -0.25 -8.34 -15.93
C ARG A 69 -1.44 -8.22 -16.89
N TYR A 70 -2.63 -7.88 -16.38
CA TYR A 70 -3.86 -7.74 -17.17
C TYR A 70 -4.08 -6.31 -17.70
N PHE A 71 -3.31 -5.33 -17.22
CA PHE A 71 -3.44 -3.93 -17.59
C PHE A 71 -2.35 -3.51 -18.58
N GLU A 72 -2.48 -3.84 -19.87
CA GLU A 72 -1.46 -3.52 -20.89
C GLU A 72 -1.61 -2.14 -21.58
N ARG A 73 -2.69 -1.39 -21.33
CA ARG A 73 -2.91 -0.06 -21.93
C ARG A 73 -2.87 1.04 -20.86
N GLN A 74 -1.91 1.96 -20.99
CA GLN A 74 -1.74 3.17 -20.16
C GLN A 74 -1.36 2.94 -18.67
N LEU A 75 -0.32 2.14 -18.41
CA LEU A 75 0.24 1.91 -17.06
C LEU A 75 0.37 3.17 -16.18
N PRO A 76 0.93 4.30 -16.67
CA PRO A 76 1.17 5.47 -15.81
C PRO A 76 -0.12 6.15 -15.31
N ALA A 77 -1.15 6.23 -16.16
CA ALA A 77 -2.39 6.93 -15.82
C ALA A 77 -3.23 6.15 -14.81
N HIS A 78 -3.31 4.82 -14.96
CA HIS A 78 -4.01 3.97 -14.00
C HIS A 78 -3.29 3.91 -12.66
N PHE A 79 -1.96 3.83 -12.68
CA PHE A 79 -1.17 3.83 -11.47
C PHE A 79 -1.34 5.11 -10.65
N LEU A 80 -1.18 6.28 -11.29
CA LEU A 80 -1.36 7.57 -10.62
C LEU A 80 -2.78 7.72 -10.05
N ARG A 81 -3.79 7.19 -10.75
CA ARG A 81 -5.17 7.17 -10.25
C ARG A 81 -5.32 6.31 -9.00
N ILE A 82 -4.69 5.13 -8.96
CA ILE A 82 -4.68 4.26 -7.77
C ILE A 82 -3.96 4.96 -6.62
N GLU A 83 -2.81 5.59 -6.88
CA GLU A 83 -2.04 6.32 -5.87
C GLU A 83 -2.82 7.52 -5.30
N LEU A 84 -3.51 8.27 -6.16
CA LEU A 84 -4.41 9.35 -5.74
C LEU A 84 -5.60 8.85 -4.92
N LEU A 85 -6.19 7.71 -5.29
CA LEU A 85 -7.27 7.11 -4.51
C LEU A 85 -6.77 6.66 -3.13
N VAL A 86 -5.60 6.02 -3.06
CA VAL A 86 -4.97 5.62 -1.79
C VAL A 86 -4.62 6.83 -0.95
N ALA A 87 -4.05 7.89 -1.54
CA ALA A 87 -3.74 9.13 -0.86
C ALA A 87 -4.99 9.85 -0.35
N LEU A 88 -6.09 9.84 -1.12
CA LEU A 88 -7.36 10.44 -0.73
C LEU A 88 -8.01 9.66 0.42
N ILE A 89 -8.13 8.33 0.29
CA ILE A 89 -8.73 7.47 1.31
C ILE A 89 -7.88 7.50 2.59
N GLY A 90 -6.56 7.37 2.43
CA GLY A 90 -5.59 7.42 3.52
C GLY A 90 -5.54 8.79 4.21
N GLY A 91 -5.53 9.88 3.44
CA GLY A 91 -5.53 11.26 3.95
C GLY A 91 -6.86 11.69 4.56
N ALA A 92 -7.97 11.07 4.16
CA ALA A 92 -9.29 11.32 4.76
C ALA A 92 -9.50 10.59 6.09
N LEU A 93 -8.75 9.52 6.39
CA LEU A 93 -8.88 8.73 7.62
C LEU A 93 -8.79 9.58 8.91
N PRO A 94 -7.82 10.50 9.09
CA PRO A 94 -7.76 11.34 10.28
C PRO A 94 -9.00 12.24 10.43
N ALA A 95 -9.51 12.78 9.32
CA ALA A 95 -10.72 13.61 9.34
C ALA A 95 -11.96 12.78 9.73
N VAL A 96 -12.11 11.58 9.16
CA VAL A 96 -13.18 10.63 9.52
C VAL A 96 -13.09 10.22 10.98
N LEU A 97 -11.89 9.94 11.47
CA LEU A 97 -11.65 9.55 12.86
C LEU A 97 -11.97 10.71 13.82
N PHE A 98 -11.63 11.94 13.46
CA PHE A 98 -11.96 13.13 14.24
C PHE A 98 -13.47 13.40 14.28
N ILE A 99 -14.16 13.22 13.14
CA ILE A 99 -15.62 13.30 13.05
C ILE A 99 -16.26 12.20 13.91
N ALA A 100 -15.80 10.96 13.81
CA ALA A 100 -16.31 9.85 14.61
C ALA A 100 -16.13 10.12 16.11
N ASN A 101 -15.00 10.69 16.52
CA ASN A 101 -14.78 11.13 17.91
C ASN A 101 -15.77 12.23 18.35
N ALA A 102 -16.17 13.14 17.46
CA ALA A 102 -17.15 14.18 17.77
C ALA A 102 -18.58 13.62 17.93
N TYR A 103 -18.95 12.58 17.18
CA TYR A 103 -20.29 11.98 17.21
C TYR A 103 -20.43 10.81 18.21
N VAL A 104 -19.33 10.18 18.64
CA VAL A 104 -19.31 9.12 19.66
C VAL A 104 -18.52 9.61 20.88
N PRO A 105 -19.11 10.50 21.72
CA PRO A 105 -18.45 10.99 22.91
C PRO A 105 -18.39 9.86 23.96
N GLY A 106 -17.32 9.07 23.95
CA GLY A 106 -17.10 7.99 24.92
C GLY A 106 -16.19 6.85 24.46
N ALA A 107 -15.86 6.73 23.18
CA ALA A 107 -15.10 5.59 22.65
C ALA A 107 -13.59 5.57 22.99
N PHE A 108 -13.03 6.70 23.43
CA PHE A 108 -11.58 6.88 23.67
C PHE A 108 -11.24 7.25 25.14
N ARG A 109 -12.13 6.93 26.09
CA ARG A 109 -11.89 7.13 27.53
C ARG A 109 -11.53 5.81 28.21
#